data_AF-A0AA39SKQ3-F1
#
_entry.id   AF-A0AA39SKQ3-F1
#
_cell.length_a   1.000
_cell.length_b   1.000
_cell.length_c   1.000
_cell.angle_alpha   90.00
_cell.angle_beta   90.00
_cell.angle_gamma   90.00
#
_symmetry.space_group_name_H-M   'P 1'
#
loop_
_entity.id
_entity.type
_entity.pdbx_description
1 polymer ?
#
loop_
_entity_poly.entity_id
_entity_poly.type
_entity_poly.pdbx_seq_one_letter_code
_entity_poly.pdbx_strand_id
1 'polypeptide(L)'
;MSKLCRGFKLPASHVIHTVGPIYGVHSNPAALLRNSYKNSLSVAKENNIQYIAFPAISCGVFGYPFEEAATVAISTIKEFANDFKEVHFVLFADDIYSVWLKKAKELLQAQE
;
A
#
# COMPACT_ATOMS: atom_id res chain seq x y z
N MET A 1 10.66 6.44 4.92
CA MET A 1 10.20 7.16 6.13
C MET A 1 8.70 7.35 6.02
N SER A 2 7.96 7.00 7.07
CA SER A 2 6.52 7.27 7.18
C SER A 2 6.25 8.09 8.44
N LYS A 3 5.31 9.04 8.41
CA LYS A 3 5.00 9.94 9.53
C LYS A 3 3.50 9.91 9.85
N LEU A 4 3.16 9.65 11.11
CA LEU A 4 1.79 9.65 11.61
C LEU A 4 1.32 11.07 11.99
N CYS A 5 0.11 11.42 11.58
CA CYS A 5 -0.60 12.64 11.98
C CYS A 5 -2.05 12.29 12.38
N ARG A 6 -2.72 13.18 13.11
CA ARG A 6 -4.17 13.06 13.37
C ARG A 6 -4.95 13.31 12.07
N GLY A 7 -6.09 12.64 11.91
CA GLY A 7 -6.98 12.83 10.75
C GLY A 7 -7.80 14.13 10.75
N PHE A 8 -7.86 14.83 11.89
CA PHE A 8 -8.62 16.08 12.06
C PHE A 8 -10.10 15.94 11.67
N LYS A 9 -10.52 16.59 10.57
CA LYS A 9 -11.91 16.57 10.08
C LYS A 9 -12.26 15.28 9.30
N LEU A 10 -11.28 14.41 9.07
CA LEU A 10 -11.52 13.14 8.42
C LEU A 10 -12.20 12.16 9.39
N PRO A 11 -13.03 11.23 8.88
CA PRO A 11 -13.57 10.14 9.70
C PRO A 11 -12.47 9.17 10.17
N ALA A 12 -11.34 9.11 9.46
CA ALA A 12 -10.17 8.35 9.89
C ALA A 12 -9.50 9.02 11.11
N SER A 13 -9.15 8.23 12.12
CA SER A 13 -8.50 8.75 13.33
C SER A 13 -7.12 9.33 13.06
N HIS A 14 -6.38 8.73 12.12
CA HIS A 14 -5.01 9.09 11.78
C HIS A 14 -4.75 9.01 10.28
N VAL A 15 -3.70 9.72 9.84
CA VAL A 15 -3.14 9.66 8.49
C VAL A 15 -1.66 9.34 8.60
N ILE A 16 -1.21 8.32 7.86
CA ILE A 16 0.20 7.99 7.73
C ILE A 16 0.69 8.54 6.39
N HIS A 17 1.55 9.55 6.45
CA HIS A 17 2.21 10.10 5.27
C HIS A 17 3.43 9.27 4.92
N THR A 18 3.49 8.77 3.69
CA THR A 18 4.65 8.04 3.17
C THR A 18 5.02 8.56 1.79
N VAL A 19 6.29 8.43 1.43
CA VAL A 19 6.79 8.83 0.11
C VAL A 19 7.06 7.56 -0.68
N GLY A 20 6.40 7.44 -1.82
CA GLY A 20 6.67 6.39 -2.80
C GLY A 20 7.80 6.78 -3.76
N PRO A 21 8.39 5.82 -4.47
CA PRO A 21 9.40 6.12 -5.49
C PRO A 21 8.79 6.78 -6.74
N ILE A 22 9.62 7.55 -7.44
CA ILE A 22 9.35 7.98 -8.82
C ILE A 22 9.91 6.90 -9.75
N TYR A 23 9.04 6.31 -10.58
CA TYR A 23 9.41 5.23 -11.49
C TYR A 23 10.30 5.75 -12.63
N GLY A 24 11.32 4.99 -13.01
CA GLY A 24 12.32 5.40 -14.01
C GLY A 24 13.39 6.39 -13.53
N VAL A 25 13.21 7.03 -12.37
CA VAL A 25 14.22 7.94 -11.76
C VAL A 25 15.04 7.21 -10.70
N HIS A 26 14.38 6.47 -9.80
CA HIS A 26 15.09 5.71 -8.77
C HIS A 26 15.57 4.36 -9.31
N SER A 27 16.77 3.94 -8.89
CA SER A 27 17.44 2.72 -9.36
C SER A 27 16.79 1.41 -8.89
N ASN A 28 16.00 1.43 -7.81
CA ASN A 28 15.29 0.25 -7.31
C ASN A 28 13.88 0.62 -6.80
N PRO A 29 12.94 0.93 -7.71
CA PRO A 29 11.62 1.41 -7.33
C PRO A 29 10.81 0.34 -6.59
N ALA A 30 10.99 -0.95 -6.91
CA ALA A 30 10.30 -2.03 -6.22
C ALA A 30 10.64 -2.11 -4.72
N ALA A 31 11.93 -2.05 -4.37
CA ALA A 31 12.36 -2.08 -2.98
C ALA A 31 11.91 -0.82 -2.21
N LEU A 32 11.94 0.35 -2.85
CA LEU A 32 11.45 1.59 -2.25
C LEU A 32 9.94 1.56 -2.01
N LEU A 33 9.15 1.08 -2.98
CA LEU A 33 7.70 0.95 -2.84
C LEU A 33 7.34 -0.04 -1.74
N ARG A 34 8.01 -1.21 -1.69
CA ARG A 34 7.89 -2.17 -0.59
C ARG A 34 8.17 -1.53 0.76
N ASN A 35 9.22 -0.71 0.85
CA ASN A 35 9.54 0.02 2.07
C ASN A 35 8.46 1.05 2.45
N SER A 36 7.80 1.70 1.49
CA SER A 36 6.69 2.63 1.78
C SER A 36 5.52 1.91 2.47
N TYR A 37 5.11 0.75 1.95
CA TYR A 37 4.08 -0.08 2.58
C TYR A 37 4.52 -0.64 3.94
N LYS A 38 5.70 -1.28 3.99
CA LYS A 38 6.24 -1.89 5.21
C LYS A 38 6.36 -0.87 6.35
N ASN A 39 6.98 0.29 6.09
CA ASN A 39 7.15 1.32 7.12
C ASN A 39 5.81 1.88 7.59
N SER A 40 4.81 1.98 6.69
CA SER A 40 3.48 2.45 7.08
C SER A 40 2.74 1.45 7.96
N LEU A 41 2.87 0.14 7.67
CA LEU A 41 2.38 -0.92 8.56
C LEU A 41 3.11 -0.92 9.91
N SER A 42 4.44 -0.76 9.92
CA SER A 42 5.21 -0.68 11.18
C SER A 42 4.74 0.49 12.07
N VAL A 43 4.59 1.70 11.49
CA VAL A 43 4.08 2.86 12.21
C VAL A 43 2.66 2.62 12.73
N ALA A 44 1.79 2.01 11.92
CA ALA A 44 0.43 1.69 12.35
C ALA A 44 0.41 0.69 13.52
N LYS A 45 1.24 -0.36 13.46
CA LYS A 45 1.41 -1.35 14.52
C LYS A 45 1.91 -0.73 15.82
N GLU A 46 2.96 0.10 15.75
CA GLU A 46 3.53 0.81 16.91
C GLU A 46 2.51 1.72 17.61
N ASN A 47 1.49 2.18 16.88
CA ASN A 47 0.43 3.06 17.39
C ASN A 47 -0.90 2.32 17.62
N ASN A 48 -0.90 0.99 17.67
CA ASN A 48 -2.08 0.13 17.92
C ASN A 48 -3.25 0.36 16.94
N ILE A 49 -2.96 0.76 15.69
CA ILE A 49 -3.97 0.92 14.64
C ILE A 49 -4.26 -0.46 14.04
N GLN A 50 -5.52 -0.90 14.08
CA GLN A 50 -5.93 -2.24 13.62
C GLN A 50 -6.53 -2.28 12.21
N TYR A 51 -6.98 -1.13 11.71
CA TYR A 51 -7.64 -0.97 10.41
C TYR A 51 -6.88 0.07 9.60
N ILE A 52 -6.51 -0.25 8.37
CA ILE A 52 -5.71 0.63 7.53
C ILE A 52 -6.16 0.56 6.07
N ALA A 53 -6.13 1.70 5.39
CA ALA A 53 -6.46 1.81 3.98
C ALA A 53 -5.26 2.40 3.22
N PHE A 54 -4.93 1.81 2.08
CA PHE A 54 -3.86 2.26 1.19
C PHE A 54 -4.43 2.68 -0.17
N PRO A 55 -3.97 3.81 -0.74
CA PRO A 55 -4.15 4.09 -2.16
C PRO A 55 -3.15 3.27 -3.00
N ALA A 56 -3.27 3.36 -4.33
CA ALA A 56 -2.24 2.89 -5.26
C ALA A 56 -1.00 3.80 -5.22
N ILE A 57 -0.12 3.59 -4.23
CA ILE A 57 1.08 4.42 -4.00
C ILE A 57 1.96 4.42 -5.27
N SER A 58 2.41 5.62 -5.68
CA SER A 58 3.23 5.88 -6.86
C SER A 58 2.59 5.65 -8.24
N CYS A 59 1.33 5.20 -8.32
CA CYS A 59 0.67 4.92 -9.60
C CYS A 59 0.08 6.16 -10.31
N GLY A 60 0.16 7.34 -9.71
CA GLY A 60 -0.28 8.60 -10.35
C GLY A 60 0.87 9.28 -11.09
N VAL A 61 1.14 10.54 -10.73
CA VAL A 61 2.21 11.37 -11.32
C VAL A 61 3.60 10.73 -11.25
N PHE A 62 3.83 9.81 -10.31
CA PHE A 62 5.10 9.08 -10.16
C PHE A 62 5.29 7.92 -11.15
N GLY A 63 4.26 7.62 -11.96
CA GLY A 63 4.36 6.80 -13.16
C GLY A 63 4.63 5.31 -12.92
N TYR A 64 4.39 4.79 -11.73
CA TYR A 64 4.64 3.38 -11.44
C TYR A 64 3.60 2.50 -12.19
N PRO A 65 4.03 1.51 -13.01
CA PRO A 65 3.12 0.62 -13.71
C PRO A 65 2.20 -0.16 -12.77
N PHE A 66 0.91 -0.21 -13.09
CA PHE A 66 -0.10 -0.78 -12.18
C PHE A 66 0.14 -2.25 -11.83
N GLU A 67 0.50 -3.10 -12.79
CA GLU A 67 0.73 -4.52 -12.52
C GLU A 67 1.92 -4.76 -11.58
N GLU A 68 3.02 -4.03 -11.80
CA GLU A 68 4.22 -4.11 -10.95
C GLU A 68 3.94 -3.55 -9.56
N ALA A 69 3.27 -2.39 -9.47
CA ALA A 69 2.92 -1.76 -8.20
C ALA A 69 1.96 -2.64 -7.38
N ALA A 70 0.94 -3.21 -8.01
CA ALA A 70 -0.02 -4.11 -7.37
C ALA A 70 0.68 -5.36 -6.82
N THR A 71 1.60 -5.94 -7.60
CA THR A 71 2.39 -7.11 -7.17
C THR A 71 3.20 -6.79 -5.91
N VAL A 72 3.90 -5.65 -5.89
CA VAL A 72 4.70 -5.21 -4.73
C VAL A 72 3.79 -4.92 -3.53
N ALA A 73 2.70 -4.18 -3.75
CA ALA A 73 1.78 -3.79 -2.69
C ALA A 73 1.15 -5.02 -2.02
N ILE A 74 0.51 -5.90 -2.79
CA ILE A 74 -0.23 -7.06 -2.28
C ILE A 74 0.73 -8.05 -1.61
N SER A 75 1.88 -8.33 -2.22
CA SER A 75 2.88 -9.23 -1.60
C SER A 75 3.41 -8.68 -0.28
N THR A 76 3.61 -7.36 -0.20
CA THR A 76 4.06 -6.71 1.05
C THR A 76 2.98 -6.76 2.12
N ILE A 77 1.71 -6.49 1.76
CA ILE A 77 0.60 -6.62 2.71
C ILE A 77 0.47 -8.06 3.20
N LYS A 78 0.50 -9.06 2.29
CA LYS A 78 0.43 -10.49 2.64
C LYS A 78 1.50 -10.89 3.67
N GLU A 79 2.70 -10.34 3.55
CA GLU A 79 3.83 -10.68 4.43
C GLU A 79 3.79 -9.94 5.78
N PHE A 80 3.33 -8.69 5.81
CA PHE A 80 3.49 -7.81 6.99
C PHE A 80 2.18 -7.42 7.68
N ALA A 81 1.01 -7.81 7.17
CA ALA A 81 -0.28 -7.38 7.71
C ALA A 81 -0.92 -8.35 8.73
N ASN A 82 -0.22 -9.39 9.19
CA ASN A 82 -0.78 -10.40 10.11
C ASN A 82 -1.32 -9.83 11.44
N ASP A 83 -0.83 -8.67 11.88
CA ASP A 83 -1.26 -8.02 13.12
C ASP A 83 -2.50 -7.11 12.92
N PHE A 84 -2.99 -6.94 11.69
CA PHE A 84 -4.10 -6.05 11.35
C PHE A 84 -5.39 -6.85 11.20
N LYS A 85 -6.51 -6.26 11.62
CA LYS A 85 -7.83 -6.87 11.40
C LYS A 85 -8.26 -6.75 9.95
N GLU A 86 -7.94 -5.63 9.32
CA GLU A 86 -8.35 -5.36 7.95
C GLU A 86 -7.40 -4.38 7.26
N VAL A 87 -7.04 -4.70 6.03
CA VAL A 87 -6.28 -3.83 5.14
C VAL A 87 -7.07 -3.61 3.86
N HIS A 88 -7.38 -2.36 3.57
CA HIS A 88 -8.12 -1.96 2.37
C HIS A 88 -7.19 -1.40 1.31
N PHE A 89 -7.41 -1.77 0.06
CA PHE A 89 -6.89 -1.01 -1.08
C PHE A 89 -8.03 -0.14 -1.63
N VAL A 90 -7.91 1.18 -1.48
CA VAL A 90 -8.88 2.16 -1.97
C VAL A 90 -8.39 2.70 -3.30
N LEU A 91 -8.99 2.20 -4.38
CA LEU A 91 -8.54 2.41 -5.75
C LEU A 91 -9.54 3.29 -6.47
N PHE A 92 -9.08 4.46 -6.94
CA PHE A 92 -9.97 5.51 -7.43
C PHE A 92 -10.58 5.20 -8.81
N ALA A 93 -9.87 4.48 -9.65
CA ALA A 93 -10.26 4.22 -11.04
C ALA A 93 -10.44 2.71 -11.30
N ASP A 94 -11.39 2.37 -12.19
CA ASP A 94 -11.79 0.99 -12.50
C ASP A 94 -10.68 0.15 -13.12
N ASP A 95 -9.79 0.77 -13.90
CA ASP A 95 -8.63 0.14 -14.51
C ASP A 95 -7.62 -0.30 -13.44
N ILE A 96 -7.31 0.58 -12.47
CA ILE A 96 -6.46 0.27 -11.32
C ILE A 96 -7.13 -0.83 -10.48
N TYR A 97 -8.42 -0.69 -10.19
CA TYR A 97 -9.18 -1.70 -9.44
C TYR A 97 -9.11 -3.08 -10.09
N SER A 98 -9.33 -3.16 -11.40
CA SER A 98 -9.31 -4.42 -12.15
C SER A 98 -7.94 -5.11 -12.08
N VAL A 99 -6.86 -4.33 -12.21
CA VAL A 99 -5.49 -4.85 -12.10
C VAL A 99 -5.21 -5.36 -10.68
N TRP A 100 -5.56 -4.60 -9.64
CA TRP A 100 -5.39 -5.02 -8.25
C TRP A 100 -6.20 -6.27 -7.93
N LEU A 101 -7.46 -6.34 -8.39
CA LEU A 101 -8.31 -7.50 -8.14
C LEU A 101 -7.75 -8.75 -8.81
N LYS A 102 -7.29 -8.65 -10.08
CA LYS A 102 -6.62 -9.74 -10.78
C LYS A 102 -5.39 -10.21 -10.01
N LYS A 103 -4.51 -9.29 -9.60
CA LYS A 103 -3.29 -9.62 -8.85
C LYS A 103 -3.57 -10.18 -7.47
N ALA A 104 -4.61 -9.71 -6.80
CA ALA A 104 -5.03 -10.23 -5.50
C ALA A 104 -5.50 -11.68 -5.63
N LYS A 105 -6.30 -12.00 -6.66
CA LYS A 105 -6.69 -13.39 -6.95
C LYS A 105 -5.47 -14.27 -7.18
N GLU A 106 -4.53 -13.85 -8.03
CA GLU A 106 -3.30 -14.60 -8.32
C GLU A 106 -2.45 -14.87 -7.07
N LEU A 107 -2.23 -13.84 -6.22
CA LEU A 107 -1.29 -13.92 -5.09
C LEU A 107 -1.89 -14.46 -3.79
N LEU A 108 -3.21 -14.35 -3.62
CA LEU A 108 -3.91 -14.80 -2.41
C LEU A 108 -4.60 -16.15 -2.61
N GLN A 109 -4.96 -16.55 -3.83
CA GLN A 109 -5.58 -17.87 -4.10
C GLN A 109 -4.55 -18.97 -4.38
N ALA A 110 -3.24 -18.69 -4.39
CA ALA A 110 -2.18 -19.69 -4.57
C ALA A 110 -1.94 -20.61 -3.35
N GLN A 111 -2.97 -20.86 -2.53
CA GLN A 111 -2.98 -21.84 -1.47
C GLN A 111 -4.30 -22.63 -1.52
N GLU A 112 -4.35 -23.58 -2.45
CA GLU A 112 -5.08 -24.84 -2.30
C GLU A 112 -4.09 -25.99 -2.48
#